data_AF-A0A9W9VGC8-F1
#
_entry.id   AF-A0A9W9VGC8-F1
#
_cell.length_a   1.000
_cell.length_b   1.000
_cell.length_c   1.000
_cell.angle_alpha   90.00
_cell.angle_beta   90.00
_cell.angle_gamma   90.00
#
_symmetry.space_group_name_H-M   'P 1'
#
loop_
_entity.id
_entity.type
_entity.pdbx_description
1 polymer ?
#
loop_
_entity_poly.entity_id
_entity_poly.type
_entity_poly.pdbx_seq_one_letter_code
_entity_poly.pdbx_strand_id
1 'polypeptide(L)'
;MGTAWMFLLSQILVLAAYSLSDSYSTPAAGSTQERIIYDFGKGIWPENIILRHNGNVLGGLLSTPQIFEIDPITHECKITHTFEDKTGVFGFAETEPDLFYAVASNFSLGTFEGVEGSADLYELDFRSLSQDPKIRKVMDFPAAGWFNGLATLDGEKGL
;
A
#
# COMPACT_ATOMS: atom_id res chain seq x y z
N MET A 1 26.56 25.59 -63.03
CA MET A 1 25.65 24.70 -63.77
C MET A 1 24.76 24.04 -62.72
N GLY A 2 23.61 24.64 -62.39
CA GLY A 2 22.33 24.46 -63.08
C GLY A 2 21.50 23.48 -62.24
N THR A 3 20.56 23.96 -61.40
CA THR A 3 19.10 24.00 -61.67
C THR A 3 18.54 22.62 -62.06
N ALA A 4 17.42 22.11 -61.60
CA ALA A 4 16.36 22.62 -60.76
C ALA A 4 15.37 21.43 -60.57
N TRP A 5 14.91 21.11 -59.36
CA TRP A 5 13.56 21.41 -58.85
C TRP A 5 12.50 20.37 -59.21
N MET A 6 11.81 19.86 -58.18
CA MET A 6 10.35 19.89 -58.15
C MET A 6 9.89 20.06 -56.69
N PHE A 7 9.11 21.12 -56.50
CA PHE A 7 8.48 21.56 -55.26
C PHE A 7 7.17 20.82 -54.98
N LEU A 8 6.71 20.86 -53.73
CA LEU A 8 5.54 21.66 -53.26
C LEU A 8 5.41 21.41 -51.74
N LEU A 9 5.64 22.41 -50.88
CA LEU A 9 4.66 23.38 -50.36
C LEU A 9 3.42 22.76 -49.70
N SER A 10 3.43 22.69 -48.37
CA SER A 10 2.33 23.25 -47.58
C SER A 10 2.88 23.82 -46.27
N GLN A 11 3.03 25.14 -46.21
CA GLN A 11 2.96 25.85 -44.94
C GLN A 11 1.49 26.16 -44.67
N ILE A 12 1.02 26.03 -43.43
CA ILE A 12 0.15 27.00 -42.76
C ILE A 12 0.46 26.94 -41.26
N LEU A 13 0.69 28.13 -40.71
CA LEU A 13 0.95 28.50 -39.33
C LEU A 13 -0.40 28.62 -38.60
N VAL A 14 -0.55 28.03 -37.39
CA VAL A 14 -1.57 28.43 -36.39
C VAL A 14 -0.91 28.27 -35.01
N LEU A 15 -0.36 29.36 -34.46
CA LEU A 15 -0.96 30.21 -33.41
C LEU A 15 -1.11 29.53 -32.05
N ALA A 16 -0.26 29.97 -31.13
CA ALA A 16 -0.52 30.13 -29.69
C ALA A 16 -1.26 28.98 -28.98
N ALA A 17 -0.53 27.94 -28.59
CA ALA A 17 -0.85 27.29 -27.32
C ALA A 17 -0.29 28.21 -26.23
N TYR A 18 -1.19 29.00 -25.65
CA TYR A 18 -0.95 29.74 -24.43
C TYR A 18 -0.12 28.89 -23.47
N SER A 19 1.02 29.40 -23.03
CA SER A 19 1.56 28.99 -21.75
C SER A 19 0.53 29.43 -20.71
N LEU A 20 -0.50 28.62 -20.49
CA LEU A 20 -1.11 28.52 -19.18
C LEU A 20 0.00 27.90 -18.33
N SER A 21 0.91 28.75 -17.86
CA SER A 21 1.27 28.61 -16.47
C SER A 21 -0.05 28.75 -15.74
N ASP A 22 -0.73 27.64 -15.50
CA ASP A 22 -1.54 27.56 -14.31
C ASP A 22 -0.54 27.94 -13.23
N SER A 23 -0.67 29.19 -12.77
CA SER A 23 -0.28 29.51 -11.42
C SER A 23 -1.12 28.56 -10.58
N TYR A 24 -0.61 27.34 -10.38
CA TYR A 24 -0.90 26.59 -9.19
C TYR A 24 -0.54 27.59 -8.10
N SER A 25 -1.56 28.29 -7.61
CA SER A 25 -1.50 28.95 -6.33
C SER A 25 -1.00 27.84 -5.43
N THR A 26 0.28 27.88 -5.06
CA THR A 26 0.79 27.08 -3.98
C THR A 26 -0.22 27.33 -2.88
N PRO A 27 -1.01 26.33 -2.45
CA PRO A 27 -1.93 26.55 -1.35
C PRO A 27 -1.08 27.21 -0.28
N ALA A 28 -1.47 28.43 0.14
CA ALA A 28 -0.77 29.10 1.23
C ALA A 28 -0.58 28.02 2.29
N ALA A 29 0.68 27.75 2.68
CA ALA A 29 1.01 26.61 3.51
C ALA A 29 0.16 26.71 4.79
N GLY A 30 -1.01 26.10 4.77
CA GLY A 30 -1.81 25.89 5.96
C GLY A 30 -0.89 25.08 6.85
N SER A 31 -0.70 25.49 8.08
CA SER A 31 0.06 24.67 9.02
C SER A 31 -0.74 23.37 9.19
N THR A 32 -0.38 22.32 8.45
CA THR A 32 -0.80 20.96 8.75
C THR A 32 -0.21 20.62 10.10
N GLN A 33 -1.06 20.62 11.12
CA GLN A 33 -0.68 20.17 12.44
C GLN A 33 -0.56 18.65 12.39
N GLU A 34 0.67 18.15 12.35
CA GLU A 34 0.94 16.74 12.55
C GLU A 34 0.65 16.36 14.01
N ARG A 35 0.12 15.15 14.20
CA ARG A 35 -0.16 14.58 15.51
C ARG A 35 0.17 13.10 15.48
N ILE A 36 0.84 12.64 16.54
CA ILE A 36 1.04 11.22 16.79
C ILE A 36 -0.31 10.62 17.24
N ILE A 37 -0.81 9.64 16.48
CA ILE A 37 -2.03 8.89 16.83
C ILE A 37 -1.71 7.65 17.66
N TYR A 38 -0.53 7.05 17.47
CA TYR A 38 -0.09 5.90 18.25
C TYR A 38 1.45 5.78 18.22
N ASP A 39 2.03 5.33 19.33
CA ASP A 39 3.46 5.01 19.47
C ASP A 39 3.60 3.56 19.94
N PHE A 40 4.17 2.70 19.09
CA PHE A 40 4.40 1.29 19.41
C PHE A 40 5.58 1.07 20.37
N GLY A 41 6.39 2.08 20.62
CA GLY A 41 7.62 1.97 21.38
C GLY A 41 8.77 1.33 20.59
N LYS A 42 9.85 1.00 21.30
CA LYS A 42 11.08 0.47 20.70
C LYS A 42 10.96 -1.01 20.38
N GLY A 43 11.57 -1.42 19.27
CA GLY A 43 11.67 -2.83 18.88
C GLY A 43 10.42 -3.38 18.19
N ILE A 44 9.39 -2.55 18.03
CA ILE A 44 8.23 -2.86 17.21
C ILE A 44 8.38 -2.17 15.86
N TRP A 45 8.16 -2.92 14.79
CA TRP A 45 8.24 -2.41 13.42
C TRP A 45 6.87 -2.56 12.75
N PRO A 46 6.06 -1.49 12.68
CA PRO A 46 4.88 -1.45 11.84
C PRO A 46 5.28 -1.48 10.37
N GLU A 47 4.79 -2.47 9.64
CA GLU A 47 5.07 -2.69 8.22
C GLU A 47 3.76 -2.82 7.48
N ASN A 48 3.72 -2.01 6.43
CA ASN A 48 2.63 -1.42 5.69
C ASN A 48 1.30 -1.16 6.41
N ILE A 49 0.65 -0.07 6.00
CA ILE A 49 -0.64 0.34 6.53
C ILE A 49 -1.61 0.59 5.39
N ILE A 50 -2.88 0.33 5.66
CA ILE A 50 -4.00 0.60 4.75
C ILE A 50 -5.16 1.18 5.56
N LEU A 51 -5.97 2.02 4.92
CA LEU A 51 -7.18 2.55 5.54
C LEU A 51 -8.33 1.58 5.35
N ARG A 52 -9.10 1.37 6.42
CA ARG A 52 -10.40 0.73 6.35
C ARG A 52 -11.47 1.72 5.93
N HIS A 53 -12.60 1.20 5.44
CA HIS A 53 -13.73 2.04 5.03
C HIS A 53 -14.35 2.84 6.19
N ASN A 54 -14.18 2.37 7.43
CA ASN A 54 -14.60 3.08 8.65
C ASN A 54 -13.63 4.21 9.08
N GLY A 55 -12.51 4.40 8.36
CA GLY A 55 -11.49 5.41 8.65
C GLY A 55 -10.36 4.96 9.59
N ASN A 56 -10.42 3.73 10.10
CA ASN A 56 -9.34 3.18 10.93
C ASN A 56 -8.12 2.80 10.07
N VAL A 57 -6.95 2.85 10.68
CA VAL A 57 -5.69 2.40 10.09
C VAL A 57 -5.47 0.94 10.43
N LEU A 58 -5.41 0.07 9.42
CA LEU A 58 -5.04 -1.33 9.57
C LEU A 58 -3.57 -1.50 9.16
N GLY A 59 -2.82 -2.36 9.83
CA GLY A 59 -1.44 -2.65 9.43
C GLY A 59 -0.88 -3.93 10.03
N GLY A 60 0.31 -4.29 9.57
CA GLY A 60 1.05 -5.46 10.01
C GLY A 60 2.24 -5.08 10.88
N LEU A 61 2.71 -6.02 11.69
CA LEU A 61 4.00 -5.89 12.36
C LEU A 61 5.02 -6.81 11.68
N LEU A 62 6.21 -6.29 11.41
CA LEU A 62 7.35 -7.09 10.92
C LEU A 62 8.16 -7.70 12.07
N SER A 63 8.06 -7.11 13.26
CA SER A 63 8.70 -7.58 14.49
C SER A 63 7.97 -8.71 15.20
N THR A 64 6.67 -8.84 14.94
CA THR A 64 5.79 -9.87 15.51
C THR A 64 4.74 -10.25 14.47
N PRO A 65 4.17 -11.47 14.49
CA PRO A 65 3.24 -11.92 13.45
C PRO A 65 1.80 -11.41 13.68
N GLN A 66 1.63 -10.10 13.89
CA GLN A 66 0.37 -9.51 14.32
C GLN A 66 -0.18 -8.51 13.31
N ILE A 67 -1.51 -8.46 13.20
CA ILE A 67 -2.25 -7.40 12.51
C ILE A 67 -2.84 -6.49 13.57
N PHE A 68 -2.65 -5.19 13.41
CA PHE A 68 -3.20 -4.16 14.29
C PHE A 68 -4.21 -3.28 13.58
N GLU A 69 -5.09 -2.66 14.35
CA GLU A 69 -6.01 -1.61 13.91
C GLU A 69 -5.92 -0.43 14.88
N ILE A 70 -5.75 0.78 14.35
CA ILE A 70 -5.74 2.04 15.10
C ILE A 70 -6.92 2.89 14.67
N ASP A 71 -7.67 3.38 15.66
CA ASP A 71 -8.65 4.45 15.45
C ASP A 71 -7.92 5.81 15.57
N PRO A 72 -7.83 6.60 14.49
CA PRO A 72 -7.10 7.88 14.52
C PRO A 72 -7.77 8.97 15.35
N ILE A 73 -9.03 8.79 15.75
CA ILE A 73 -9.81 9.74 16.56
C ILE A 73 -9.66 9.44 18.04
N THR A 74 -9.86 8.18 18.43
CA THR A 74 -9.75 7.75 19.85
C THR A 74 -8.31 7.43 20.25
N HIS A 75 -7.42 7.24 19.27
CA HIS A 75 -6.02 6.84 19.45
C HIS A 75 -5.86 5.43 20.05
N GLU A 76 -6.92 4.63 20.03
CA GLU A 76 -6.89 3.24 20.48
C GLU A 76 -6.26 2.35 19.42
N CYS A 77 -5.37 1.45 19.85
CA CYS A 77 -4.79 0.40 19.01
C CYS A 77 -5.20 -0.97 19.56
N LYS A 78 -5.67 -1.85 18.69
CA LYS A 78 -5.98 -3.23 19.02
C LYS A 78 -5.27 -4.19 18.07
N ILE A 79 -4.93 -5.37 18.58
CA ILE A 79 -4.49 -6.49 17.75
C ILE A 79 -5.75 -7.23 17.28
N THR A 80 -5.91 -7.36 15.97
CA THR A 80 -7.07 -8.01 15.33
C THR A 80 -6.76 -9.46 14.96
N HIS A 81 -5.49 -9.79 14.75
CA HIS A 81 -5.06 -11.16 14.51
C HIS A 81 -3.59 -11.39 14.90
N THR A 82 -3.26 -12.64 15.24
CA THR A 82 -1.88 -13.11 15.42
C THR A 82 -1.73 -14.44 14.69
N PHE A 83 -0.79 -14.53 13.76
CA PHE A 83 -0.47 -15.77 13.05
C PHE A 83 0.42 -16.66 13.93
N GLU A 84 0.04 -17.91 14.12
CA GLU A 84 0.76 -18.84 15.01
C GLU A 84 2.04 -19.42 14.39
N ASP A 85 2.13 -19.46 13.06
CA ASP A 85 3.17 -20.15 12.30
C ASP A 85 4.05 -19.19 11.46
N LYS A 86 4.01 -17.89 11.80
CA LYS A 86 4.73 -16.81 11.10
C LYS A 86 5.52 -15.96 12.09
N THR A 87 6.41 -15.11 11.60
CA THR A 87 7.13 -14.14 12.46
C THR A 87 6.94 -12.68 12.05
N GLY A 88 6.46 -12.41 10.84
CA GLY A 88 6.17 -11.05 10.38
C GLY A 88 5.03 -10.99 9.36
N VAL A 89 4.34 -9.85 9.36
CA VAL A 89 3.31 -9.45 8.40
C VAL A 89 3.89 -8.34 7.52
N PHE A 90 3.55 -8.38 6.23
CA PHE A 90 4.15 -7.53 5.22
C PHE A 90 3.07 -6.67 4.50
N GLY A 91 3.02 -6.74 3.17
CA GLY A 91 2.10 -5.93 2.37
C GLY A 91 0.63 -6.27 2.55
N PHE A 92 -0.21 -5.24 2.36
CA PHE A 92 -1.66 -5.30 2.36
C PHE A 92 -2.22 -4.83 1.01
N ALA A 93 -3.35 -5.40 0.61
CA ALA A 93 -4.14 -4.87 -0.49
C ALA A 93 -5.63 -5.07 -0.22
N GLU A 94 -6.46 -4.08 -0.60
CA GLU A 94 -7.91 -4.17 -0.52
C GLU A 94 -8.49 -4.53 -1.89
N THR A 95 -9.41 -5.49 -1.93
CA THR A 95 -10.09 -5.93 -3.17
C THR A 95 -11.56 -5.52 -3.22
N GLU A 96 -12.22 -5.49 -2.06
CA GLU A 96 -13.57 -4.98 -1.84
C GLU A 96 -13.57 -4.22 -0.51
N PRO A 97 -14.52 -3.30 -0.25
CA PRO A 97 -14.63 -2.64 1.04
C PRO A 97 -14.58 -3.63 2.21
N ASP A 98 -13.57 -3.48 3.07
CA ASP A 98 -13.29 -4.34 4.24
C ASP A 98 -12.94 -5.81 3.91
N LEU A 99 -12.51 -6.11 2.68
CA LEU A 99 -11.91 -7.39 2.29
C LEU A 99 -10.46 -7.18 1.84
N PHE A 100 -9.55 -7.52 2.74
CA PHE A 100 -8.11 -7.31 2.56
C PHE A 100 -7.38 -8.61 2.31
N TYR A 101 -6.19 -8.47 1.73
CA TYR A 101 -5.21 -9.53 1.58
C TYR A 101 -3.92 -9.07 2.24
N ALA A 102 -3.26 -9.96 2.96
CA ALA A 102 -1.96 -9.70 3.57
C ALA A 102 -0.98 -10.84 3.33
N VAL A 103 0.28 -10.48 3.20
CA VAL A 103 1.38 -11.44 3.20
C VAL A 103 1.88 -11.63 4.63
N ALA A 104 2.07 -12.88 5.06
CA ALA A 104 2.83 -13.17 6.27
C ALA A 104 3.93 -14.20 5.96
N SER A 105 5.08 -14.06 6.62
CA SER A 105 6.25 -14.91 6.38
C SER A 105 7.09 -15.11 7.65
N ASN A 106 8.02 -16.08 7.60
CA ASN A 106 9.08 -16.18 8.58
C ASN A 106 10.25 -15.31 8.14
N PHE A 107 10.53 -14.26 8.91
CA PHE A 107 11.53 -13.26 8.67
C PHE A 107 12.30 -12.91 9.94
N SER A 108 13.60 -12.67 9.78
CA SER A 108 14.52 -12.31 10.84
C SER A 108 14.96 -10.85 10.67
N LEU A 109 14.55 -9.98 11.59
CA LEU A 109 15.03 -8.59 11.63
C LEU A 109 16.53 -8.48 11.87
N GLY A 110 17.14 -9.47 12.55
CA GLY A 110 18.58 -9.45 12.85
C GLY A 110 19.47 -9.74 11.64
N THR A 111 19.00 -10.58 10.73
CA THR A 111 19.71 -10.90 9.47
C THR A 111 19.13 -10.18 8.26
N PHE A 112 17.93 -9.61 8.40
CA PHE A 112 17.15 -8.99 7.33
C PHE A 112 16.84 -9.97 6.18
N GLU A 113 16.54 -11.22 6.53
CA GLU A 113 16.29 -12.31 5.59
C GLU A 113 14.96 -13.00 5.93
N GLY A 114 14.24 -13.44 4.90
CA GLY A 114 13.08 -14.32 5.04
C GLY A 114 13.43 -15.76 4.69
N VAL A 115 12.71 -16.69 5.31
CA VAL A 115 12.88 -18.13 5.12
C VAL A 115 12.16 -18.54 3.85
N GLU A 116 12.91 -19.07 2.88
CA GLU A 116 12.35 -19.57 1.61
C GLU A 116 11.21 -20.57 1.87
N GLY A 117 10.10 -20.39 1.15
CA GLY A 117 8.92 -21.25 1.24
C GLY A 117 8.01 -20.98 2.44
N SER A 118 8.26 -19.90 3.20
CA SER A 118 7.43 -19.53 4.36
C SER A 118 6.42 -18.41 4.09
N ALA A 119 6.52 -17.75 2.93
CA ALA A 119 5.61 -16.69 2.56
C ALA A 119 4.25 -17.26 2.14
N ASP A 120 3.19 -16.71 2.73
CA ASP A 120 1.81 -17.12 2.50
C ASP A 120 0.93 -15.87 2.27
N LEU A 121 -0.08 -16.01 1.40
CA LEU A 121 -1.13 -15.00 1.20
C LEU A 121 -2.36 -15.37 2.04
N TYR A 122 -2.86 -14.41 2.81
CA TYR A 122 -4.07 -14.56 3.61
C TYR A 122 -5.12 -13.54 3.19
N GLU A 123 -6.38 -13.98 3.14
CA GLU A 123 -7.56 -13.13 3.08
C GLU A 123 -7.99 -12.78 4.51
N LEU A 124 -8.33 -11.51 4.71
CA LEU A 124 -8.78 -10.91 5.95
C LEU A 124 -10.16 -10.28 5.71
N ASP A 125 -11.22 -10.95 6.16
CA ASP A 125 -12.60 -10.48 5.98
C ASP A 125 -13.09 -9.73 7.22
N PHE A 126 -13.13 -8.40 7.13
CA PHE A 126 -13.60 -7.48 8.16
C PHE A 126 -15.07 -7.07 7.99
N ARG A 127 -15.79 -7.64 7.01
CA ARG A 127 -17.19 -7.26 6.70
C ARG A 127 -18.20 -7.79 7.72
N SER A 128 -17.77 -8.69 8.60
CA SER A 128 -18.62 -9.20 9.68
C SER A 128 -18.74 -8.19 10.83
N LEU A 129 -19.81 -8.27 11.61
CA LEU A 129 -20.01 -7.45 12.82
C LEU A 129 -19.07 -7.84 13.99
N SER A 130 -18.21 -8.85 13.81
CA SER A 130 -17.19 -9.22 14.78
C SER A 130 -16.10 -8.14 14.86
N GLN A 131 -15.49 -7.98 16.03
CA GLN A 131 -14.33 -7.10 16.19
C GLN A 131 -13.06 -7.64 15.50
N ASP A 132 -13.01 -8.96 15.31
CA ASP A 132 -11.90 -9.68 14.69
C ASP A 132 -12.28 -10.17 13.28
N PRO A 133 -11.36 -10.10 12.30
CA PRO A 133 -11.59 -10.56 10.95
C PRO A 133 -11.64 -12.08 10.86
N LYS A 134 -12.33 -12.59 9.84
CA LYS A 134 -12.16 -14.00 9.45
C LYS A 134 -10.90 -14.12 8.61
N ILE A 135 -10.03 -15.05 8.99
CA ILE A 135 -8.74 -15.28 8.33
C ILE A 135 -8.81 -16.56 7.52
N ARG A 136 -8.33 -16.49 6.27
CA ARG A 136 -8.23 -17.66 5.39
C ARG A 136 -6.93 -17.62 4.60
N LYS A 137 -6.10 -18.67 4.70
CA LYS A 137 -4.96 -18.84 3.79
C LYS A 137 -5.49 -19.06 2.37
N VAL A 138 -4.99 -18.28 1.42
CA VAL A 138 -5.39 -18.31 0.01
C VAL A 138 -4.43 -19.19 -0.78
N MET A 139 -3.13 -18.97 -0.59
CA MET A 139 -2.07 -19.74 -1.24
C MET A 139 -0.74 -19.61 -0.49
N ASP A 140 0.19 -20.50 -0.81
CA ASP A 140 1.59 -20.44 -0.41
C ASP A 140 2.51 -20.06 -1.58
N PHE A 141 3.72 -19.61 -1.24
CA PHE A 141 4.76 -19.27 -2.21
C PHE A 141 6.02 -20.08 -1.92
N PRO A 142 6.15 -21.30 -2.47
CA PRO A 142 7.21 -22.25 -2.08
C PRO A 142 8.64 -21.78 -2.40
N ALA A 143 8.79 -20.80 -3.29
CA ALA A 143 10.09 -20.23 -3.68
C ALA A 143 10.32 -18.80 -3.13
N ALA A 144 9.40 -18.28 -2.31
CA ALA A 144 9.50 -16.91 -1.79
C ALA A 144 9.83 -16.92 -0.29
N GLY A 145 10.79 -16.07 0.09
CA GLY A 145 11.14 -15.85 1.50
C GLY A 145 10.26 -14.80 2.18
N TRP A 146 9.90 -13.74 1.46
CA TRP A 146 9.03 -12.66 1.91
C TRP A 146 8.73 -11.73 0.73
N PHE A 147 7.71 -10.88 0.86
CA PHE A 147 7.40 -9.83 -0.10
C PHE A 147 7.47 -8.49 0.61
N ASN A 148 7.99 -7.45 -0.04
CA ASN A 148 8.02 -6.13 0.57
C ASN A 148 6.63 -5.47 0.62
N GLY A 149 5.77 -5.73 -0.37
CA GLY A 149 4.46 -5.10 -0.47
C GLY A 149 3.47 -5.92 -1.30
N LEU A 150 2.21 -5.50 -1.26
CA LEU A 150 1.10 -6.05 -2.03
C LEU A 150 0.28 -4.88 -2.59
N ALA A 151 -0.25 -5.03 -3.80
CA ALA A 151 -1.15 -4.05 -4.40
C ALA A 151 -2.15 -4.79 -5.30
N THR A 152 -3.34 -4.23 -5.46
CA THR A 152 -4.28 -4.67 -6.48
C THR A 152 -3.92 -4.07 -7.83
N LEU A 153 -4.06 -4.87 -8.89
CA LEU A 153 -3.98 -4.39 -10.26
C LEU A 153 -5.38 -4.41 -10.87
N ASP A 154 -5.93 -3.24 -11.14
CA ASP A 154 -7.18 -3.10 -11.88
C ASP A 154 -6.85 -2.94 -13.37
N GLY A 155 -7.06 -4.01 -14.13
CA GLY A 155 -6.75 -4.04 -15.56
C GLY A 155 -7.58 -3.06 -16.39
N GLU A 156 -8.74 -2.61 -15.89
CA GLU A 156 -9.58 -1.62 -16.58
C GLU A 156 -9.15 -0.18 -16.25
N LYS A 157 -8.65 0.06 -15.04
CA LYS A 157 -8.19 1.40 -14.61
C LYS A 157 -6.73 1.69 -14.94
N GLY A 158 -5.91 0.66 -15.20
CA GLY A 158 -4.46 0.83 -15.28
C GLY A 158 -3.86 1.20 -13.92
N LEU A 159 -2.52 1.28 -13.84
CA LEU A 159 -1.82 1.75 -12.63
C LEU A 159 -2.14 3.22 -12.33
#